data_AF-A0A924A0H5-F1
#
_entry.id   AF-A0A924A0H5-F1
#
_cell.length_a   1.000
_cell.length_b   1.000
_cell.length_c   1.000
_cell.angle_alpha   90.00
_cell.angle_beta   90.00
_cell.angle_gamma   90.00
#
_symmetry.space_group_name_H-M   'P 1'
#
loop_
_entity.id
_entity.type
_entity.pdbx_description
1 polymer ?
#
loop_
_entity_poly.entity_id
_entity_poly.type
_entity_poly.pdbx_seq_one_letter_code
_entity_poly.pdbx_strand_id
1 'polypeptide(L)'
;EIARTNEVIAQDMLDLGLDLAKAMLKTALEIRPELVLPVVAEAIRYLPSLQQPALLFLHPADARLARDFIGDELAKAGWRVTEDAQLERGGCRVETPTNQIDGSIQTRWQRIAAALGKNVEWLDQ
;
A
#
# COMPACT_ATOMS: atom_id res chain seq x y z
N GLU A 1 -2.27 -10.57 37.71
CA GLU A 1 -3.35 -11.15 36.87
C GLU A 1 -4.10 -10.09 36.09
N ILE A 2 -4.77 -9.12 36.76
CA ILE A 2 -5.55 -8.04 36.10
C ILE A 2 -4.74 -7.27 35.04
N ALA A 3 -3.47 -6.93 35.32
CA ALA A 3 -2.63 -6.22 34.35
C ALA A 3 -2.38 -7.01 33.05
N ARG A 4 -2.19 -8.33 33.15
CA ARG A 4 -2.01 -9.22 31.99
C ARG A 4 -3.31 -9.36 31.19
N THR A 5 -4.45 -9.45 31.88
CA THR A 5 -5.77 -9.47 31.23
C THR A 5 -6.05 -8.16 30.50
N ASN A 6 -5.69 -7.02 31.08
CA ASN A 6 -5.84 -5.71 30.41
C ASN A 6 -4.96 -5.60 29.16
N GLU A 7 -3.71 -6.10 29.19
CA GLU A 7 -2.84 -6.11 28.02
C GLU A 7 -3.42 -6.96 26.89
N VAL A 8 -3.96 -8.15 27.19
CA VAL A 8 -4.61 -9.01 26.18
C VAL A 8 -5.82 -8.31 25.57
N ILE A 9 -6.71 -7.75 26.39
CA ILE A 9 -7.90 -7.03 25.90
C ILE A 9 -7.51 -5.84 25.03
N ALA A 10 -6.45 -5.11 25.40
CA ALA A 10 -5.96 -3.98 24.62
C ALA A 10 -5.43 -4.43 23.24
N GLN A 11 -4.74 -5.56 23.16
CA GLN A 11 -4.30 -6.14 21.89
C GLN A 11 -5.50 -6.61 21.05
N ASP A 12 -6.47 -7.32 21.64
CA ASP A 12 -7.66 -7.78 20.91
C ASP A 12 -8.48 -6.60 20.35
N MET A 13 -8.59 -5.50 21.10
CA MET A 13 -9.24 -4.28 20.64
C MET A 13 -8.49 -3.62 19.49
N LEU A 14 -7.16 -3.58 19.55
CA LEU A 14 -6.33 -3.06 18.46
C LEU A 14 -6.50 -3.91 17.20
N ASP A 15 -6.56 -5.22 17.34
CA ASP A 15 -6.71 -6.18 16.25
C ASP A 15 -8.05 -6.00 15.55
N LEU A 16 -9.14 -5.95 16.31
CA LEU A 16 -10.46 -5.69 15.78
C LEU A 16 -10.54 -4.31 15.08
N GLY A 17 -9.93 -3.28 15.68
CA GLY A 17 -9.89 -1.95 15.10
C GLY A 17 -9.15 -1.93 13.77
N LEU A 18 -8.04 -2.66 13.68
CA LEU A 18 -7.29 -2.83 12.45
C LEU A 18 -8.12 -3.60 11.40
N ASP A 19 -8.69 -4.75 11.74
CA ASP A 19 -9.47 -5.54 10.79
C ASP A 19 -10.66 -4.76 10.22
N LEU A 20 -11.34 -3.97 11.07
CA LEU A 20 -12.41 -3.09 10.64
C LEU A 20 -11.92 -2.03 9.65
N ALA A 21 -10.81 -1.36 9.94
CA ALA A 21 -10.25 -0.35 9.06
C ALA A 21 -9.78 -0.94 7.71
N LYS A 22 -9.21 -2.16 7.72
CA LYS A 22 -8.85 -2.90 6.48
C LYS A 22 -10.09 -3.23 5.65
N ALA A 23 -11.15 -3.71 6.29
CA ALA A 23 -12.43 -4.00 5.61
C ALA A 23 -13.04 -2.73 5.00
N MET A 24 -13.07 -1.62 5.75
CA MET A 24 -13.56 -0.32 5.26
C MET A 24 -12.76 0.18 4.06
N LEU A 25 -11.43 0.04 4.08
CA LEU A 25 -10.57 0.44 2.97
C LEU A 25 -10.85 -0.37 1.71
N LYS A 26 -11.03 -1.69 1.85
CA LYS A 26 -11.36 -2.57 0.73
C LYS A 26 -12.69 -2.15 0.07
N THR A 27 -13.73 -1.93 0.87
CA THR A 27 -15.02 -1.43 0.36
C THR A 27 -14.88 -0.04 -0.26
N ALA A 28 -14.08 0.85 0.31
CA ALA A 28 -13.85 2.18 -0.25
C ALA A 28 -13.19 2.14 -1.64
N LEU A 29 -12.22 1.24 -1.86
CA LEU A 29 -11.55 1.04 -3.16
C LEU A 29 -12.41 0.33 -4.21
N GLU A 30 -13.44 -0.39 -3.78
CA GLU A 30 -14.48 -0.95 -4.67
C GLU A 30 -15.45 0.14 -5.14
N ILE A 31 -15.86 1.04 -4.24
CA ILE A 31 -16.79 2.14 -4.55
C ILE A 31 -16.09 3.28 -5.32
N ARG A 32 -14.85 3.63 -4.92
CA ARG A 32 -14.05 4.70 -5.50
C ARG A 32 -12.64 4.21 -5.83
N PRO A 33 -12.46 3.54 -6.98
CA PRO A 33 -11.16 3.05 -7.44
C PRO A 33 -10.06 4.12 -7.52
N GLU A 34 -10.41 5.38 -7.77
CA GLU A 34 -9.50 6.52 -7.86
C GLU A 34 -8.73 6.83 -6.56
N LEU A 35 -9.18 6.27 -5.41
CA LEU A 35 -8.47 6.38 -4.13
C LEU A 35 -7.09 5.68 -4.14
N VAL A 36 -6.76 4.93 -5.18
CA VAL A 36 -5.41 4.39 -5.38
C VAL A 36 -4.38 5.45 -5.79
N LEU A 37 -4.80 6.56 -6.41
CA LEU A 37 -3.87 7.57 -6.94
C LEU A 37 -3.03 8.26 -5.85
N PRO A 38 -3.60 8.66 -4.69
CA PRO A 38 -2.81 9.21 -3.59
C PRO A 38 -1.78 8.22 -3.03
N VAL A 39 -2.11 6.93 -3.00
CA VAL A 39 -1.23 5.85 -2.54
C VAL A 39 -0.02 5.73 -3.47
N VAL A 40 -0.26 5.74 -4.78
CA VAL A 40 0.80 5.74 -5.80
C VAL A 40 1.69 6.97 -5.65
N ALA A 41 1.11 8.15 -5.51
CA ALA A 41 1.85 9.39 -5.33
C ALA A 41 2.73 9.35 -4.07
N GLU A 42 2.26 8.74 -2.98
CA GLU A 42 3.05 8.53 -1.77
C GLU A 42 4.22 7.57 -1.99
N ALA A 43 4.00 6.44 -2.65
CA ALA A 43 5.06 5.48 -2.97
C ALA A 43 6.19 6.10 -3.80
N ILE A 44 5.84 6.97 -4.76
CA ILE A 44 6.81 7.70 -5.58
C ILE A 44 7.60 8.72 -4.73
N ARG A 45 6.97 9.41 -3.78
CA ARG A 45 7.66 10.37 -2.89
C ARG A 45 8.74 9.73 -2.03
N TYR A 46 8.65 8.43 -1.73
CA TYR A 46 9.68 7.70 -0.98
C TYR A 46 10.98 7.46 -1.75
N LEU A 47 11.06 7.87 -3.02
CA LEU A 47 12.28 7.78 -3.84
C LEU A 47 12.89 9.17 -4.07
N PRO A 48 13.72 9.67 -3.14
CA PRO A 48 14.33 10.99 -3.24
C PRO A 48 15.30 11.13 -4.43
N SER A 49 15.83 10.03 -4.95
CA SER A 49 16.68 10.01 -6.15
C SER A 49 16.14 9.00 -7.15
N LEU A 50 15.33 9.48 -8.10
CA LEU A 50 14.78 8.65 -9.14
C LEU A 50 15.89 8.24 -10.12
N GLN A 51 16.27 6.97 -10.09
CA GLN A 51 17.13 6.37 -11.11
C GLN A 51 16.25 5.76 -12.19
N GLN A 52 16.43 6.24 -13.42
CA GLN A 52 15.68 5.77 -14.57
C GLN A 52 16.30 4.49 -15.16
N PRO A 53 15.49 3.57 -15.73
CA PRO A 53 14.03 3.60 -15.76
C PRO A 53 13.41 3.20 -14.41
N ALA A 54 12.39 3.94 -13.96
CA ALA A 54 11.61 3.58 -12.78
C ALA A 54 10.30 2.91 -13.22
N LEU A 55 10.07 1.69 -12.75
CA LEU A 55 8.88 0.90 -13.06
C LEU A 55 7.90 0.97 -11.90
N LEU A 56 6.65 1.28 -12.22
CA LEU A 56 5.54 1.26 -11.29
C LEU A 56 4.61 0.11 -11.68
N PHE A 57 4.63 -0.95 -10.89
CA PHE A 57 3.75 -2.10 -11.02
C PHE A 57 2.46 -1.88 -10.24
N LEU A 58 1.33 -2.09 -10.91
CA LEU A 58 0.00 -1.95 -10.35
C LEU A 58 -0.89 -3.10 -10.83
N HIS A 59 -1.95 -3.40 -10.09
CA HIS A 59 -3.02 -4.24 -10.60
C HIS A 59 -3.58 -3.67 -11.92
N PRO A 60 -3.94 -4.48 -12.94
CA PRO A 60 -4.38 -3.98 -14.25
C PRO A 60 -5.48 -2.91 -14.22
N ALA A 61 -6.45 -3.07 -13.31
CA ALA A 61 -7.53 -2.08 -13.11
C ALA A 61 -7.01 -0.72 -12.62
N ASP A 62 -6.03 -0.73 -11.72
CA ASP A 62 -5.47 0.47 -11.13
C ASP A 62 -4.40 1.09 -12.04
N ALA A 63 -3.69 0.27 -12.83
CA ALA A 63 -2.80 0.74 -13.90
C ALA A 63 -3.55 1.55 -14.95
N ARG A 64 -4.78 1.14 -15.31
CA ARG A 64 -5.65 1.90 -16.20
C ARG A 64 -5.98 3.27 -15.62
N LEU A 65 -6.40 3.32 -14.35
CA LEU A 65 -6.68 4.58 -13.66
C LEU A 65 -5.42 5.47 -13.58
N ALA A 66 -4.27 4.91 -13.22
CA ALA A 66 -3.03 5.67 -13.15
C ALA A 66 -2.66 6.28 -14.51
N ARG A 67 -2.81 5.53 -15.60
CA ARG A 67 -2.58 6.05 -16.96
C ARG A 67 -3.58 7.13 -17.35
N ASP A 68 -4.87 6.94 -17.04
CA ASP A 68 -5.94 7.87 -17.40
C ASP A 68 -5.84 9.21 -16.64
N PHE A 69 -5.43 9.18 -15.36
CA PHE A 69 -5.44 10.37 -14.50
C PHE A 69 -4.06 11.04 -14.32
N ILE A 70 -2.98 10.27 -14.24
CA ILE A 70 -1.62 10.78 -13.92
C ILE A 70 -0.54 10.26 -14.89
N GLY A 71 -0.91 9.62 -15.99
CA GLY A 71 0.03 9.00 -16.93
C GLY A 71 1.04 9.98 -17.52
N ASP A 72 0.59 11.19 -17.87
CA ASP A 72 1.45 12.24 -18.43
C ASP A 72 2.49 12.75 -17.42
N GLU A 73 2.10 12.89 -16.15
CA GLU A 73 3.00 13.31 -15.08
C GLU A 73 4.04 12.23 -14.79
N LEU A 74 3.60 10.97 -14.74
CA LEU A 74 4.47 9.81 -14.58
C LEU A 74 5.50 9.72 -15.73
N ALA A 75 5.05 9.86 -16.98
CA ALA A 75 5.93 9.82 -18.14
C ALA A 75 6.95 10.97 -18.13
N LYS A 76 6.53 12.20 -17.79
CA LYS A 76 7.45 13.36 -17.64
C LYS A 76 8.49 13.14 -16.55
N ALA A 77 8.10 12.47 -15.47
CA ALA A 77 9.01 12.09 -14.40
C ALA A 77 9.87 10.86 -14.74
N GLY A 78 9.68 10.20 -15.90
CA GLY A 78 10.46 9.03 -16.31
C GLY A 78 9.98 7.70 -15.70
N TRP A 79 8.75 7.67 -15.22
CA TRP A 79 8.09 6.46 -14.75
C TRP A 79 7.40 5.72 -15.88
N ARG A 80 7.44 4.39 -15.81
CA ARG A 80 6.68 3.51 -16.70
C ARG A 80 5.72 2.66 -15.88
N VAL A 81 4.44 2.78 -16.18
CA VAL A 81 3.38 1.98 -15.56
C VAL A 81 3.34 0.60 -16.19
N THR A 82 3.48 -0.43 -15.38
CA THR A 82 3.43 -1.84 -15.76
C THR A 82 2.31 -2.54 -14.98
N GLU A 83 1.70 -3.53 -15.61
CA GLU A 83 0.61 -4.31 -15.01
C GLU A 83 1.16 -5.56 -14.35
N ASP A 84 0.71 -5.84 -13.13
CA ASP A 84 0.98 -7.08 -12.40
C ASP A 84 -0.33 -7.59 -11.79
N ALA A 85 -0.83 -8.69 -12.33
CA ALA A 85 -2.08 -9.31 -11.87
C ALA A 85 -1.94 -10.05 -10.53
N GLN A 86 -0.72 -10.24 -10.02
CA GLN A 86 -0.48 -10.79 -8.68
C GLN A 86 -0.64 -9.73 -7.59
N LEU A 87 -0.58 -8.44 -7.92
CA LEU A 87 -0.81 -7.36 -6.96
C LEU A 87 -2.30 -7.18 -6.69
N GLU A 88 -2.67 -7.11 -5.42
CA GLU A 88 -4.04 -6.74 -5.06
C GLU A 88 -4.34 -5.29 -5.43
N ARG A 89 -5.62 -5.02 -5.74
CA ARG A 89 -6.10 -3.66 -6.02
C ARG A 89 -5.84 -2.72 -4.85
N GLY A 90 -5.30 -1.53 -5.13
CA GLY A 90 -4.88 -0.56 -4.13
C GLY A 90 -3.45 -0.76 -3.63
N GLY A 91 -2.76 -1.83 -4.04
CA GLY A 91 -1.33 -2.04 -3.84
C GLY A 91 -0.50 -1.48 -5.00
N CYS A 92 0.78 -1.22 -4.74
CA CYS A 92 1.74 -0.90 -5.79
C CYS A 92 3.11 -1.50 -5.48
N ARG A 93 3.88 -1.84 -6.50
CA ARG A 93 5.31 -2.17 -6.36
C ARG A 93 6.12 -1.26 -7.24
N VAL A 94 7.23 -0.78 -6.72
CA VAL A 94 8.09 0.16 -7.40
C VAL A 94 9.47 -0.46 -7.55
N GLU A 95 10.00 -0.45 -8.77
CA GLU A 95 11.32 -1.01 -9.06
C GLU A 95 12.17 0.03 -9.79
N THR A 96 13.37 0.25 -9.27
CA THR A 96 14.45 1.01 -9.91
C THR A 96 15.67 0.10 -10.06
N PRO A 97 16.71 0.49 -10.82
CA PRO A 97 17.90 -0.34 -11.00
C PRO A 97 18.63 -0.73 -9.71
N THR A 98 18.44 0.04 -8.63
CA THR A 98 19.16 -0.12 -7.36
C THR A 98 18.26 -0.41 -6.17
N ASN A 99 16.94 -0.25 -6.31
CA ASN A 99 16.01 -0.36 -5.19
C ASN A 99 14.66 -0.92 -5.62
N GLN A 100 14.04 -1.69 -4.74
CA GLN A 100 12.67 -2.13 -4.88
C GLN A 100 11.89 -1.68 -3.65
N ILE A 101 10.74 -1.04 -3.86
CA ILE A 101 9.84 -0.63 -2.79
C ILE A 101 8.56 -1.42 -2.92
N ASP A 102 8.27 -2.20 -1.89
CA ASP A 102 6.98 -2.83 -1.71
C ASP A 102 6.00 -1.84 -1.08
N GLY A 103 4.97 -1.49 -1.85
CA GLY A 103 3.81 -0.70 -1.45
C GLY A 103 2.51 -1.51 -1.52
N SER A 104 2.61 -2.85 -1.44
CA SER A 104 1.47 -3.75 -1.30
C SER A 104 0.60 -3.35 -0.10
N ILE A 105 -0.67 -3.75 -0.14
CA ILE A 105 -1.59 -3.46 0.97
C ILE A 105 -1.07 -4.10 2.26
N GLN A 106 -0.50 -5.29 2.15
CA GLN A 106 0.10 -6.08 3.22
C GLN A 106 1.21 -5.28 3.92
N THR A 107 2.22 -4.82 3.16
CA THR A 107 3.33 -4.02 3.71
C THR A 107 2.84 -2.70 4.32
N ARG A 108 1.86 -2.03 3.71
CA ARG A 108 1.27 -0.81 4.30
C ARG A 108 0.56 -1.10 5.61
N TRP A 109 -0.17 -2.21 5.68
CA TRP A 109 -0.89 -2.61 6.89
C TRP A 109 0.06 -2.94 8.03
N GLN A 110 1.14 -3.68 7.73
CA GLN A 110 2.22 -3.95 8.67
C GLN A 110 2.83 -2.65 9.21
N ARG A 111 3.10 -1.65 8.36
CA ARG A 111 3.62 -0.34 8.79
C ARG A 111 2.65 0.43 9.69
N ILE A 112 1.36 0.47 9.35
CA ILE A 112 0.34 1.14 10.18
C ILE A 112 0.26 0.48 11.55
N ALA A 113 0.20 -0.84 11.58
CA ALA A 113 0.06 -1.57 12.83
C ALA A 113 1.34 -1.51 13.69
N ALA A 114 2.52 -1.52 13.07
CA ALA A 114 3.79 -1.23 13.73
C ALA A 114 3.83 0.17 14.36
N ALA A 115 3.36 1.19 13.64
CA ALA A 115 3.28 2.56 14.15
C ALA A 115 2.31 2.70 15.35
N LEU A 116 1.31 1.83 15.44
CA LEU A 116 0.37 1.75 16.55
C LEU A 116 0.87 0.88 17.72
N GLY A 117 2.12 0.42 17.68
CA GLY A 117 2.76 -0.33 18.76
C GLY A 117 2.55 -1.84 18.69
N LYS A 118 2.02 -2.38 17.58
CA LYS A 118 1.92 -3.81 17.33
C LYS A 118 3.11 -4.26 16.49
N ASN A 119 4.03 -5.06 17.02
CA ASN A 119 5.00 -5.76 16.18
C ASN A 119 4.24 -6.82 15.38
N VAL A 120 3.76 -6.45 14.19
CA VAL A 120 2.91 -7.32 13.37
C VAL A 120 3.77 -8.22 12.49
N GLU A 121 4.34 -9.24 13.10
CA GLU A 121 5.00 -10.33 12.37
C GLU A 121 3.99 -11.34 11.78
N TRP A 122 2.68 -11.22 12.04
CA TRP A 122 1.71 -12.29 11.74
C TRP A 122 0.81 -12.11 10.50
N LEU A 123 0.93 -11.03 9.71
CA LEU A 123 0.03 -10.83 8.55
C LEU A 123 0.31 -11.74 7.34
N ASP A 124 1.26 -12.67 7.43
CA ASP A 124 1.59 -13.66 6.41
C ASP A 124 1.15 -15.08 6.83
N GLN A 125 -0.15 -15.26 7.12
CA GLN A 125 -0.81 -16.58 7.11
C GLN A 125 -2.04 -16.58 6.20
#